data_AF-A0A5C7B1Q8-F1
#
_entry.id   AF-A0A5C7B1Q8-F1
#
_cell.length_a   1.000
_cell.length_b   1.000
_cell.length_c   1.000
_cell.angle_alpha   90.00
_cell.angle_beta   90.00
_cell.angle_gamma   90.00
#
_symmetry.space_group_name_H-M   'P 1'
#
loop_
_entity.id
_entity.type
_entity.pdbx_description
1 polymer ?
#
loop_
_entity_poly.entity_id
_entity_poly.type
_entity_poly.pdbx_seq_one_letter_code
_entity_poly.pdbx_strand_id
1 'polypeptide(L)'
;MKNQLNIFKSTILMVFSLLLIALSVSCEEAFEFDLPEAGSQPDNVLPTANFTYIPNAENFKTIEFNNLSTESTKFLWDFGGGNTSTEKDPIHTFQAGEGVYQVTLTASDANNAENTVTLDVAVVDKFIPIPVTILNGDFDDSQNDWKFSSFTGGTTSPFNSSSDGSFTNYDGSDNGAKTKGAKWTKSTSAGPYLSSNTRYAYQAIVVSPSDDDREVKYILEYEYAIKTPAEQAGVAPDGNRIISEVLNAHFEDGADAVASTPVSQFIADKALGKTSHTKVLQEFKTNASGEMAIMFYAVTDVDAYIDNVKVYPAE
;
A
#
# COMPACT_ATOMS: atom_id res chain seq x y z
N MET A 1 77.63 -27.08 78.91
CA MET A 1 77.85 -26.54 77.54
C MET A 1 76.66 -26.63 76.60
N LYS A 2 75.68 -27.54 76.77
CA LYS A 2 74.51 -27.67 75.86
C LYS A 2 73.48 -26.52 75.93
N ASN A 3 73.27 -25.87 77.08
CA ASN A 3 72.31 -24.76 77.19
C ASN A 3 72.76 -23.43 76.57
N GLN A 4 74.07 -23.14 76.57
CA GLN A 4 74.61 -21.89 75.99
C GLN A 4 74.61 -21.92 74.45
N LEU A 5 74.69 -23.11 73.85
CA LEU A 5 74.67 -23.30 72.39
C LEU A 5 73.25 -23.16 71.79
N ASN A 6 72.21 -23.54 72.55
CA ASN A 6 70.82 -23.41 72.10
C ASN A 6 70.30 -21.96 72.19
N ILE A 7 70.75 -21.20 73.18
CA ILE A 7 70.42 -19.77 73.30
C ILE A 7 71.08 -18.98 72.15
N PHE A 8 72.35 -19.25 71.85
CA PHE A 8 73.06 -18.57 70.75
C PHE A 8 72.47 -18.88 69.36
N LYS A 9 72.01 -20.13 69.13
CA LYS A 9 71.29 -20.50 67.89
C LYS A 9 69.92 -19.84 67.78
N SER A 10 69.17 -19.73 68.88
CA SER A 10 67.84 -19.09 68.87
C SER A 10 67.93 -17.59 68.62
N THR A 11 68.94 -16.91 69.19
CA THR A 11 69.15 -15.47 68.98
C THR A 11 69.64 -15.17 67.56
N ILE A 12 70.50 -16.01 66.97
CA ILE A 12 70.92 -15.87 65.57
C ILE A 12 69.75 -16.08 64.61
N LEU A 13 68.89 -17.07 64.86
CA LEU A 13 67.71 -17.31 64.01
C LEU A 13 66.70 -16.15 64.08
N MET A 14 66.55 -15.53 65.26
CA MET A 14 65.65 -14.39 65.46
C MET A 14 66.18 -13.11 64.79
N VAL A 15 67.49 -12.85 64.87
CA VAL A 15 68.14 -11.70 64.22
C VAL A 15 68.14 -11.86 62.70
N PHE A 16 68.35 -13.07 62.17
CA PHE A 16 68.26 -13.34 60.72
C PHE A 16 66.82 -13.20 60.18
N SER A 17 65.82 -13.54 61.00
CA SER A 17 64.40 -13.41 60.65
C SER A 17 63.95 -11.93 60.67
N LEU A 18 64.41 -11.12 61.63
CA LEU A 18 64.14 -9.68 61.63
C LEU A 18 64.87 -8.93 60.49
N LEU A 19 66.06 -9.37 60.08
CA LEU A 19 66.79 -8.77 58.95
C LEU A 19 66.13 -9.09 57.59
N LEU A 20 65.53 -10.29 57.44
CA LEU A 20 64.77 -10.66 56.24
C LEU A 20 63.43 -9.90 56.13
N ILE A 21 62.76 -9.63 57.26
CA ILE A 21 61.51 -8.84 57.28
C ILE A 21 61.79 -7.36 57.01
N ALA A 22 62.95 -6.83 57.44
CA ALA A 22 63.37 -5.46 57.12
C ALA A 22 63.75 -5.27 55.62
N LEU A 23 64.16 -6.34 54.93
CA LEU A 23 64.46 -6.33 53.49
C LEU A 23 63.22 -6.56 52.60
N SER A 24 62.11 -7.08 53.15
CA SER A 24 60.85 -7.21 52.43
C SER A 24 59.96 -5.97 52.53
N VAL A 25 60.22 -5.07 53.48
CA VAL A 25 59.44 -3.82 53.67
C VAL A 25 60.03 -2.63 52.91
N SER A 26 61.23 -2.73 52.32
CA SER A 26 61.82 -1.61 51.55
C SER A 26 61.61 -1.66 50.03
N CYS A 27 60.75 -2.54 49.51
CA CYS A 27 60.47 -2.65 48.08
C CYS A 27 58.98 -2.61 47.70
N GLU A 28 58.10 -2.16 48.61
CA GLU A 28 56.65 -2.09 48.36
C GLU A 28 56.10 -0.65 48.36
N GLU A 29 56.98 0.37 48.32
CA GLU A 29 56.60 1.79 48.11
C GLU A 29 57.32 2.45 46.90
N ALA A 30 57.73 1.67 45.89
CA ALA A 30 58.44 2.23 44.72
C ALA A 30 57.68 2.12 43.39
N PHE A 31 56.44 1.64 43.39
CA PHE A 31 55.55 1.68 42.23
C PHE A 31 54.11 1.96 42.69
N GLU A 32 53.93 3.07 43.41
CA GLU A 32 52.69 3.81 43.21
C GLU A 32 52.78 4.32 41.77
N PHE A 33 52.07 3.63 40.88
CA PHE A 33 51.88 4.05 39.50
C PHE A 33 51.25 5.44 39.60
N ASP A 34 52.05 6.49 39.41
CA ASP A 34 51.54 7.84 39.20
C ASP A 34 50.44 7.68 38.14
N LEU A 35 49.18 7.82 38.57
CA LEU A 35 48.04 7.73 37.68
C LEU A 35 48.32 8.71 36.53
N PRO A 36 47.99 8.38 35.27
CA PRO A 36 48.22 9.26 34.12
C PRO A 36 47.43 10.60 34.17
N GLU A 37 46.91 10.98 35.33
CA GLU A 37 46.10 12.17 35.58
C GLU A 37 46.92 13.44 35.81
N ALA A 38 48.24 13.33 36.06
CA ALA A 38 49.13 14.49 36.20
C ALA A 38 49.39 15.17 34.83
N GLY A 39 48.36 15.83 34.28
CA GLY A 39 48.37 16.51 33.00
C GLY A 39 47.10 16.31 32.15
N SER A 40 46.13 15.52 32.61
CA SER A 40 44.84 15.37 31.93
C SER A 40 44.08 16.70 31.98
N GLN A 41 43.79 17.28 30.81
CA GLN A 41 42.93 18.46 30.74
C GLN A 41 41.47 18.03 30.87
N PRO A 42 40.64 18.81 31.59
CA PRO A 42 39.21 18.52 31.65
C PRO A 42 38.61 18.53 30.25
N ASP A 43 37.81 17.51 29.96
CA ASP A 43 37.03 17.46 28.73
C ASP A 43 35.92 18.52 28.80
N ASN A 44 36.08 19.55 27.98
CA ASN A 44 35.12 20.65 27.89
C ASN A 44 34.28 20.58 26.61
N VAL A 45 34.41 19.49 25.83
CA VAL A 45 33.77 19.34 24.52
C VAL A 45 32.85 18.12 24.59
N LEU A 46 31.63 18.37 25.08
CA LEU A 46 30.65 17.30 25.29
C LEU A 46 29.91 16.95 23.99
N PRO A 47 29.53 15.68 23.81
CA PRO A 47 28.69 15.27 22.70
C PRO A 47 27.36 16.04 22.70
N THR A 48 26.85 16.33 21.52
CA THR A 48 25.48 16.86 21.33
C THR A 48 24.76 15.98 20.34
N ALA A 49 23.70 15.30 20.78
CA ALA A 49 22.93 14.42 19.94
C ALA A 49 21.93 15.21 19.10
N ASN A 50 21.92 14.95 17.79
CA ASN A 50 20.94 15.54 16.88
C ASN A 50 20.75 14.63 15.67
N PHE A 51 19.55 14.62 15.10
CA PHE A 51 19.30 13.89 13.87
C PHE A 51 18.15 14.47 13.06
N THR A 52 18.12 14.06 11.80
CA THR A 52 16.97 14.25 10.90
C THR A 52 16.59 12.91 10.29
N TYR A 53 15.43 12.85 9.66
CA TYR A 53 14.95 11.62 9.04
C TYR A 53 14.27 11.92 7.70
N ILE A 54 14.34 10.95 6.79
CA ILE A 54 13.75 11.03 5.46
C ILE A 54 12.93 9.74 5.24
N PRO A 55 11.61 9.84 5.01
CA PRO A 55 10.82 8.70 4.59
C PRO A 55 11.30 8.17 3.24
N ASN A 56 11.41 6.84 3.12
CA ASN A 56 11.77 6.21 1.87
C ASN A 56 10.64 6.38 0.84
N ALA A 57 11.00 6.67 -0.40
CA ALA A 57 10.05 6.99 -1.46
C ALA A 57 9.26 5.76 -1.97
N GLU A 58 9.82 4.56 -1.85
CA GLU A 58 9.20 3.32 -2.33
C GLU A 58 8.38 2.63 -1.23
N ASN A 59 8.85 2.70 0.02
CA ASN A 59 8.17 2.12 1.17
C ASN A 59 8.07 3.14 2.31
N PHE A 60 6.86 3.68 2.52
CA PHE A 60 6.61 4.70 3.54
C PHE A 60 6.95 4.25 4.97
N LYS A 61 6.95 2.93 5.24
CA LYS A 61 7.32 2.36 6.55
C LYS A 61 8.82 2.42 6.83
N THR A 62 9.64 2.55 5.78
CA THR A 62 11.09 2.61 5.90
C THR A 62 11.53 4.06 6.01
N ILE A 63 12.27 4.37 7.08
CA ILE A 63 12.79 5.69 7.36
C ILE A 63 14.31 5.63 7.39
N GLU A 64 14.94 6.56 6.67
CA GLU A 64 16.39 6.76 6.66
C GLU A 64 16.74 7.86 7.67
N PHE A 65 17.61 7.54 8.63
CA PHE A 65 18.02 8.46 9.68
C PHE A 65 19.39 9.04 9.39
N ASN A 66 19.52 10.37 9.52
CA ASN A 66 20.77 11.10 9.31
C ASN A 66 21.24 11.69 10.64
N ASN A 67 22.36 11.20 11.13
CA ASN A 67 22.99 11.66 12.36
C ASN A 67 23.71 12.99 12.15
N LEU A 68 23.28 13.99 12.91
CA LEU A 68 23.85 15.34 12.95
C LEU A 68 24.56 15.61 14.28
N SER A 69 24.88 14.56 15.04
CA SER A 69 25.52 14.67 16.34
C SER A 69 26.95 15.19 16.20
N THR A 70 27.36 16.07 17.10
CA THR A 70 28.72 16.61 17.17
C THR A 70 29.48 16.00 18.33
N GLU A 71 30.81 15.98 18.24
CA GLU A 71 31.71 15.56 19.34
C GLU A 71 31.39 14.15 19.88
N SER A 72 31.01 13.23 18.98
CA SER A 72 30.56 11.88 19.33
C SER A 72 31.22 10.82 18.43
N THR A 73 31.52 9.64 18.97
CA THR A 73 32.14 8.52 18.24
C THR A 73 31.31 7.24 18.25
N LYS A 74 30.34 7.13 19.16
CA LYS A 74 29.43 5.99 19.30
C LYS A 74 27.98 6.49 19.27
N PHE A 75 27.10 5.66 18.74
CA PHE A 75 25.69 5.98 18.58
C PHE A 75 24.84 4.78 19.02
N LEU A 76 23.75 5.06 19.71
CA LEU A 76 22.71 4.11 20.04
C LEU A 76 21.37 4.72 19.67
N TRP A 77 20.70 4.09 18.71
CA TRP A 77 19.36 4.40 18.31
C TRP A 77 18.39 3.47 19.03
N ASP A 78 17.29 4.03 19.54
CA ASP A 78 16.11 3.31 20.02
C ASP A 78 14.90 3.79 19.22
N PHE A 79 14.35 2.88 18.41
CA PHE A 79 13.17 3.16 17.58
C PHE A 79 11.86 2.86 18.31
N GLY A 80 11.92 2.46 19.58
CA GLY A 80 10.80 1.98 20.37
C GLY A 80 10.56 0.47 20.21
N GLY A 81 9.83 -0.12 21.17
CA GLY A 81 9.43 -1.53 21.11
C GLY A 81 10.59 -2.53 21.23
N GLY A 82 11.77 -2.09 21.71
CA GLY A 82 12.96 -2.93 21.85
C GLY A 82 13.85 -2.99 20.59
N ASN A 83 13.53 -2.24 19.54
CA ASN A 83 14.34 -2.18 18.32
C ASN A 83 15.42 -1.11 18.45
N THR A 84 16.68 -1.51 18.28
CA THR A 84 17.84 -0.60 18.41
C THR A 84 18.84 -0.75 17.26
N SER A 85 19.70 0.24 17.07
CA SER A 85 20.83 0.18 16.13
C SER A 85 22.05 0.94 16.68
N THR A 86 23.25 0.50 16.30
CA THR A 86 24.51 1.20 16.59
C THR A 86 25.16 1.79 15.34
N GLU A 87 24.48 1.76 14.21
CA GLU A 87 24.93 2.40 12.98
C GLU A 87 24.89 3.93 13.12
N LYS A 88 25.78 4.63 12.42
CA LYS A 88 25.78 6.10 12.42
C LYS A 88 24.48 6.62 11.80
N ASP A 89 24.14 6.13 10.61
CA ASP A 89 22.99 6.56 9.81
C ASP A 89 22.14 5.31 9.46
N PRO A 90 21.29 4.84 10.38
CA PRO A 90 20.55 3.60 10.19
C PRO A 90 19.34 3.77 9.27
N ILE A 91 18.95 2.66 8.65
CA ILE A 91 17.65 2.52 7.97
C ILE A 91 16.76 1.62 8.83
N HIS A 92 15.55 2.08 9.16
CA HIS A 92 14.63 1.32 10.00
C HIS A 92 13.23 1.22 9.37
N THR A 93 12.63 0.02 9.43
CA THR A 93 11.28 -0.23 8.92
C THR A 93 10.31 -0.44 10.08
N PHE A 94 9.33 0.48 10.21
CA PHE A 94 8.28 0.43 11.21
C PHE A 94 7.16 -0.54 10.80
N GLN A 95 7.25 -1.79 11.29
CA GLN A 95 6.32 -2.87 10.94
C GLN A 95 4.86 -2.58 11.30
N ALA A 96 4.62 -1.76 12.32
CA ALA A 96 3.28 -1.37 12.73
C ALA A 96 2.59 -0.40 11.73
N GLY A 97 3.31 0.14 10.75
CA GLY A 97 2.75 0.99 9.70
C GLY A 97 2.65 2.46 10.10
N GLU A 98 1.59 3.13 9.65
CA GLU A 98 1.40 4.56 9.92
C GLU A 98 1.32 4.87 11.42
N GLY A 99 1.92 5.98 11.81
CA GLY A 99 1.93 6.40 13.20
C GLY A 99 3.02 7.40 13.50
N VAL A 100 3.03 7.86 14.75
CA VAL A 100 4.10 8.69 15.29
C VAL A 100 4.91 7.83 16.24
N TYR A 101 6.20 7.69 15.94
CA TYR A 101 7.14 6.88 16.71
C TYR A 101 8.14 7.80 17.42
N GLN A 102 8.32 7.62 18.72
CA GLN A 102 9.36 8.33 19.47
C GLN A 102 10.70 7.63 19.23
N VAL A 103 11.56 8.27 18.42
CA VAL A 103 12.89 7.75 18.13
C VAL A 103 13.91 8.51 18.97
N THR A 104 14.74 7.77 19.69
CA THR A 104 15.75 8.30 20.57
C THR A 104 17.15 7.98 20.02
N LEU A 105 18.00 9.01 19.94
CA LEU A 105 19.42 8.87 19.62
C LEU A 105 20.23 9.25 20.85
N THR A 106 21.03 8.31 21.36
CA THR A 106 22.08 8.57 22.34
C THR A 106 23.42 8.58 21.61
N ALA A 107 24.13 9.71 21.69
CA ALA A 107 25.46 9.88 21.12
C ALA A 107 26.49 9.98 22.24
N SER A 108 27.59 9.25 22.13
CA SER A 108 28.64 9.22 23.14
C SER A 108 30.05 9.31 22.58
N ASP A 109 30.96 9.87 23.37
CA ASP A 109 32.36 10.08 23.02
C ASP A 109 33.26 8.93 23.52
N ALA A 110 34.58 9.10 23.40
CA ALA A 110 35.57 8.12 23.86
C ALA A 110 35.68 8.04 25.39
N ASN A 111 35.29 9.10 26.09
CA ASN A 111 35.27 9.21 27.56
C ASN A 111 33.96 8.67 28.15
N ASN A 112 33.04 8.22 27.29
CA ASN A 112 31.68 7.79 27.63
C ASN A 112 30.81 8.92 28.22
N ALA A 113 31.10 10.18 27.90
CA ALA A 113 30.10 11.22 28.05
C ALA A 113 28.99 10.98 27.04
N GLU A 114 27.74 11.26 27.41
CA GLU A 114 26.57 10.96 26.56
C GLU A 114 25.64 12.16 26.48
N ASN A 115 24.98 12.29 25.34
CA ASN A 115 23.85 13.18 25.15
C ASN A 115 22.75 12.45 24.39
N THR A 116 21.50 12.78 24.69
CA THR A 116 20.33 12.10 24.14
C THR A 116 19.34 13.10 23.57
N VAL A 117 18.79 12.78 22.41
CA VAL A 117 17.69 13.51 21.80
C VAL A 117 16.59 12.53 21.40
N THR A 118 15.33 12.92 21.61
CA THR A 118 14.15 12.16 21.18
C THR A 118 13.32 13.03 20.25
N LEU A 119 12.97 12.51 19.07
CA LEU A 119 12.09 13.18 18.12
C LEU A 119 10.89 12.29 17.79
N ASP A 120 9.74 12.93 17.56
CA ASP A 120 8.55 12.31 17.01
C ASP A 120 8.73 12.12 15.50
N VAL A 121 8.87 10.88 15.07
CA VAL A 121 9.00 10.49 13.67
C VAL A 121 7.64 10.09 13.14
N ALA A 122 7.09 10.92 12.26
CA ALA A 122 5.84 10.64 11.57
C ALA A 122 6.09 9.69 10.38
N VAL A 123 5.57 8.47 10.48
CA VAL A 123 5.46 7.50 9.40
C VAL A 123 4.05 7.64 8.84
N VAL A 124 3.94 8.21 7.64
CA VAL A 124 2.65 8.50 7.01
C VAL A 124 2.72 8.06 5.56
N ASP A 125 1.69 7.35 5.13
CA ASP A 125 1.50 7.00 3.74
C ASP A 125 0.89 8.20 2.99
N LYS A 126 1.68 8.82 2.11
CA LYS A 126 1.23 9.95 1.28
C LYS A 126 0.67 9.49 -0.07
N PHE A 127 0.08 8.31 -0.08
CA PHE A 127 -0.45 7.71 -1.29
C PHE A 127 -1.52 8.60 -1.95
N ILE A 128 -1.36 8.80 -3.26
CA ILE A 128 -2.34 9.51 -4.11
C ILE A 128 -2.83 8.50 -5.14
N PRO A 129 -4.12 8.12 -5.14
CA PRO A 129 -4.66 7.23 -6.14
C PRO A 129 -4.55 7.81 -7.56
N ILE A 130 -4.27 6.97 -8.55
CA ILE A 130 -4.23 7.42 -9.95
C ILE A 130 -5.66 7.69 -10.45
N PRO A 131 -5.92 8.85 -11.09
CA PRO A 131 -7.20 9.10 -11.71
C PRO A 131 -7.42 8.13 -12.89
N VAL A 132 -8.59 7.51 -12.95
CA VAL A 132 -8.97 6.64 -14.06
C VAL A 132 -9.62 7.47 -15.16
N THR A 133 -9.15 7.30 -16.39
CA THR A 133 -9.78 7.90 -17.57
C THR A 133 -10.65 6.87 -18.25
N ILE A 134 -11.96 7.11 -18.31
CA ILE A 134 -12.88 6.33 -19.13
C ILE A 134 -13.01 6.99 -20.49
N LEU A 135 -12.71 6.24 -21.55
CA LEU A 135 -12.88 6.68 -22.92
C LEU A 135 -14.34 6.52 -23.32
N ASN A 136 -14.92 7.56 -23.92
CA ASN A 136 -16.31 7.55 -24.43
C ASN A 136 -17.32 7.01 -23.39
N GLY A 137 -17.23 7.48 -22.13
CA GLY A 137 -18.08 7.00 -21.03
C GLY A 137 -19.55 7.38 -21.16
N ASP A 138 -19.87 8.38 -21.97
CA ASP A 138 -21.23 8.79 -22.36
C ASP A 138 -21.77 7.99 -23.56
N PHE A 139 -20.91 7.24 -24.25
CA PHE A 139 -21.22 6.52 -25.48
C PHE A 139 -21.80 7.40 -26.60
N ASP A 140 -21.46 8.69 -26.60
CA ASP A 140 -21.87 9.67 -27.61
C ASP A 140 -20.97 9.64 -28.87
N ASP A 141 -19.88 8.86 -28.82
CA ASP A 141 -18.99 8.57 -29.95
C ASP A 141 -19.13 7.12 -30.45
N SER A 142 -18.19 6.65 -31.27
CA SER A 142 -18.20 5.30 -31.83
C SER A 142 -18.08 4.18 -30.79
N GLN A 143 -18.43 2.98 -31.20
CA GLN A 143 -18.33 1.76 -30.38
C GLN A 143 -16.88 1.29 -30.12
N ASN A 144 -15.87 1.95 -30.70
CA ASN A 144 -14.51 1.41 -30.74
C ASN A 144 -13.78 1.43 -29.40
N ASP A 145 -14.13 2.32 -28.49
CA ASP A 145 -13.50 2.42 -27.16
C ASP A 145 -14.05 1.39 -26.16
N TRP A 146 -15.06 0.62 -26.57
CA TRP A 146 -15.82 -0.28 -25.71
C TRP A 146 -15.96 -1.70 -26.28
N LYS A 147 -14.92 -2.22 -26.93
CA LYS A 147 -14.93 -3.54 -27.57
C LYS A 147 -13.65 -4.33 -27.28
N PHE A 148 -13.72 -5.65 -27.41
CA PHE A 148 -12.52 -6.49 -27.48
C PHE A 148 -11.82 -6.36 -28.85
N SER A 149 -10.52 -6.62 -28.88
CA SER A 149 -9.74 -6.68 -30.13
C SER A 149 -10.09 -7.95 -30.92
N SER A 150 -10.33 -9.06 -30.22
CA SER A 150 -10.88 -10.30 -30.79
C SER A 150 -11.95 -10.93 -29.89
N PHE A 151 -12.75 -11.82 -30.46
CA PHE A 151 -13.66 -12.67 -29.67
C PHE A 151 -13.72 -14.05 -30.29
N THR A 152 -13.03 -15.00 -29.67
CA THR A 152 -12.99 -16.38 -30.15
C THR A 152 -14.36 -17.04 -30.02
N GLY A 153 -14.94 -17.40 -31.16
CA GLY A 153 -16.27 -18.02 -31.23
C GLY A 153 -17.44 -17.05 -31.00
N GLY A 154 -17.18 -15.75 -30.87
CA GLY A 154 -18.21 -14.73 -30.60
C GLY A 154 -18.12 -13.49 -31.48
N THR A 155 -18.71 -12.39 -31.01
CA THR A 155 -18.78 -11.13 -31.75
C THR A 155 -17.87 -10.05 -31.16
N THR A 156 -17.23 -9.26 -32.02
CA THR A 156 -16.54 -8.02 -31.64
C THR A 156 -17.43 -6.78 -31.73
N SER A 157 -18.73 -6.96 -32.03
CA SER A 157 -19.72 -5.89 -32.02
C SER A 157 -20.22 -5.70 -30.59
N PRO A 158 -19.87 -4.59 -29.92
CA PRO A 158 -20.11 -4.46 -28.50
C PRO A 158 -21.59 -4.21 -28.21
N PHE A 159 -22.18 -3.07 -28.59
CA PHE A 159 -23.58 -2.75 -28.29
C PHE A 159 -24.31 -2.22 -29.53
N ASN A 160 -25.58 -1.84 -29.42
CA ASN A 160 -26.30 -1.13 -30.48
C ASN A 160 -26.21 0.39 -30.26
N SER A 161 -26.32 1.16 -31.33
CA SER A 161 -26.58 2.61 -31.28
C SER A 161 -28.04 2.93 -31.61
N SER A 162 -28.41 4.21 -31.67
CA SER A 162 -29.74 4.64 -32.13
C SER A 162 -30.04 4.12 -33.53
N SER A 163 -31.33 3.99 -33.88
CA SER A 163 -31.76 3.44 -35.17
C SER A 163 -31.28 4.20 -36.41
N ASP A 164 -30.93 5.48 -36.25
CA ASP A 164 -30.35 6.33 -37.32
C ASP A 164 -28.82 6.28 -37.36
N GLY A 165 -28.20 5.44 -36.52
CA GLY A 165 -26.75 5.35 -36.35
C GLY A 165 -26.15 6.54 -35.58
N SER A 166 -26.95 7.49 -35.13
CA SER A 166 -26.47 8.63 -34.35
C SER A 166 -26.33 8.28 -32.88
N PHE A 167 -25.28 8.83 -32.27
CA PHE A 167 -24.98 8.61 -30.86
C PHE A 167 -25.60 9.72 -29.98
N THR A 168 -25.79 10.92 -30.53
CA THR A 168 -26.15 12.14 -29.77
C THR A 168 -27.64 12.49 -29.72
N ASN A 169 -28.51 11.87 -30.54
CA ASN A 169 -29.86 12.39 -30.75
C ASN A 169 -30.92 11.72 -29.85
N TYR A 170 -30.90 11.90 -28.54
CA TYR A 170 -31.99 11.41 -27.70
C TYR A 170 -33.33 12.11 -28.01
N ASP A 171 -34.38 11.34 -28.27
CA ASP A 171 -35.71 11.89 -28.61
C ASP A 171 -36.62 12.13 -27.40
N GLY A 172 -36.15 11.86 -26.18
CA GLY A 172 -36.92 12.09 -24.95
C GLY A 172 -38.13 11.20 -24.78
N SER A 173 -38.29 10.17 -25.63
CA SER A 173 -39.48 9.33 -25.67
C SER A 173 -39.17 7.89 -25.29
N ASP A 174 -40.00 7.32 -24.42
CA ASP A 174 -39.87 5.92 -23.99
C ASP A 174 -40.02 4.92 -25.15
N ASN A 175 -40.79 5.30 -26.18
CA ASN A 175 -41.04 4.51 -27.39
C ASN A 175 -40.35 5.07 -28.63
N GLY A 176 -39.56 6.12 -28.48
CA GLY A 176 -38.79 6.71 -29.57
C GLY A 176 -37.61 5.82 -30.00
N ALA A 177 -37.21 5.95 -31.26
CA ALA A 177 -36.17 5.11 -31.86
C ALA A 177 -34.74 5.53 -31.48
N LYS A 178 -34.59 6.70 -30.84
CA LYS A 178 -33.28 7.27 -30.52
C LYS A 178 -32.96 7.25 -29.03
N THR A 179 -31.73 6.89 -28.67
CA THR A 179 -31.34 6.51 -27.31
C THR A 179 -29.99 7.13 -26.98
N LYS A 180 -29.79 7.57 -25.74
CA LYS A 180 -28.45 7.87 -25.23
C LYS A 180 -27.78 6.58 -24.78
N GLY A 181 -26.46 6.56 -24.79
CA GLY A 181 -25.72 5.48 -24.19
C GLY A 181 -25.63 4.21 -25.03
N ALA A 182 -24.95 3.21 -24.47
CA ALA A 182 -24.89 1.86 -25.01
C ALA A 182 -26.25 1.16 -24.89
N LYS A 183 -26.72 0.54 -25.98
CA LYS A 183 -28.04 -0.11 -26.05
C LYS A 183 -27.98 -1.63 -26.24
N TRP A 184 -28.76 -2.37 -25.46
CA TRP A 184 -29.07 -3.78 -25.67
C TRP A 184 -30.56 -3.99 -25.94
N THR A 185 -30.87 -4.91 -26.84
CA THR A 185 -32.24 -5.38 -27.14
C THR A 185 -32.35 -6.87 -26.86
N LYS A 186 -33.56 -7.43 -26.93
CA LYS A 186 -33.80 -8.88 -26.85
C LYS A 186 -32.92 -9.73 -27.78
N SER A 187 -32.64 -9.24 -28.99
CA SER A 187 -31.84 -10.00 -29.96
C SER A 187 -30.34 -9.92 -29.71
N THR A 188 -29.90 -9.02 -28.83
CA THR A 188 -28.48 -8.79 -28.53
C THR A 188 -28.14 -9.02 -27.06
N SER A 189 -29.13 -9.27 -26.21
CA SER A 189 -28.92 -9.61 -24.80
C SER A 189 -28.40 -11.04 -24.66
N ALA A 190 -27.78 -11.32 -23.52
CA ALA A 190 -27.58 -12.69 -23.07
C ALA A 190 -28.93 -13.37 -22.89
N GLY A 191 -28.95 -14.69 -23.07
CA GLY A 191 -30.04 -15.53 -22.59
C GLY A 191 -29.95 -15.68 -21.06
N PRO A 192 -30.36 -16.83 -20.49
CA PRO A 192 -30.12 -17.11 -19.07
C PRO A 192 -28.63 -17.04 -18.69
N TYR A 193 -27.75 -17.27 -19.66
CA TYR A 193 -26.29 -17.20 -19.52
C TYR A 193 -25.68 -16.39 -20.67
N LEU A 194 -24.50 -15.83 -20.43
CA LEU A 194 -23.63 -15.27 -21.46
C LEU A 194 -23.39 -16.31 -22.56
N SER A 195 -23.54 -15.86 -23.79
CA SER A 195 -23.24 -16.64 -24.99
C SER A 195 -22.34 -15.84 -25.91
N SER A 196 -21.73 -16.50 -26.88
CA SER A 196 -20.80 -15.84 -27.80
C SER A 196 -21.47 -14.83 -28.75
N ASN A 197 -22.79 -14.85 -28.87
CA ASN A 197 -23.57 -13.85 -29.61
C ASN A 197 -24.02 -12.67 -28.73
N THR A 198 -23.72 -12.70 -27.43
CA THR A 198 -24.10 -11.64 -26.49
C THR A 198 -23.30 -10.40 -26.78
N ARG A 199 -24.01 -9.28 -26.89
CA ARG A 199 -23.40 -7.95 -26.96
C ARG A 199 -22.97 -7.47 -25.58
N TYR A 200 -21.90 -6.70 -25.51
CA TYR A 200 -21.26 -6.23 -24.30
C TYR A 200 -20.72 -4.80 -24.47
N ALA A 201 -20.24 -4.18 -23.42
CA ALA A 201 -19.38 -3.01 -23.50
C ALA A 201 -18.15 -3.31 -22.65
N TYR A 202 -16.96 -3.34 -23.25
CA TYR A 202 -15.72 -3.71 -22.56
C TYR A 202 -14.67 -2.61 -22.69
N GLN A 203 -14.06 -2.20 -21.58
CA GLN A 203 -12.92 -1.30 -21.60
C GLN A 203 -11.88 -1.72 -20.56
N ALA A 204 -10.63 -1.81 -20.99
CA ALA A 204 -9.49 -1.96 -20.09
C ALA A 204 -9.23 -0.64 -19.36
N ILE A 205 -8.96 -0.70 -18.06
CA ILE A 205 -8.67 0.45 -17.21
C ILE A 205 -7.39 0.22 -16.41
N VAL A 206 -6.74 1.31 -16.02
CA VAL A 206 -5.57 1.27 -15.14
C VAL A 206 -5.93 1.98 -13.84
N VAL A 207 -5.79 1.27 -12.74
CA VAL A 207 -6.08 1.72 -11.37
C VAL A 207 -4.83 1.63 -10.52
N SER A 208 -4.82 2.29 -9.37
CA SER A 208 -3.73 2.11 -8.42
C SER A 208 -3.68 0.68 -7.92
N PRO A 209 -2.51 0.03 -7.93
CA PRO A 209 -2.39 -1.32 -7.40
C PRO A 209 -2.62 -1.33 -5.88
N SER A 210 -3.23 -2.41 -5.40
CA SER A 210 -3.23 -2.76 -3.98
C SER A 210 -2.02 -3.64 -3.68
N ASP A 211 -1.46 -3.51 -2.49
CA ASP A 211 -0.38 -4.36 -2.00
C ASP A 211 -0.72 -4.90 -0.60
N ASP A 212 0.19 -5.66 0.01
CA ASP A 212 -0.03 -6.27 1.33
C ASP A 212 -0.22 -5.21 2.44
N ASP A 213 0.25 -3.99 2.21
CA ASP A 213 0.24 -2.88 3.17
C ASP A 213 -0.87 -1.86 2.87
N ARG A 214 -1.41 -1.85 1.65
CA ARG A 214 -2.39 -0.89 1.17
C ARG A 214 -3.49 -1.55 0.33
N GLU A 215 -4.69 -1.55 0.89
CA GLU A 215 -5.91 -1.82 0.13
C GLU A 215 -6.41 -0.55 -0.56
N VAL A 216 -6.47 -0.55 -1.89
CA VAL A 216 -7.01 0.56 -2.68
C VAL A 216 -8.35 0.18 -3.29
N LYS A 217 -9.29 1.13 -3.23
CA LYS A 217 -10.66 0.94 -3.71
C LYS A 217 -11.06 2.05 -4.68
N TYR A 218 -11.91 1.69 -5.62
CA TYR A 218 -12.51 2.60 -6.59
C TYR A 218 -14.01 2.37 -6.65
N ILE A 219 -14.73 3.38 -7.13
CA ILE A 219 -16.16 3.36 -7.42
C ILE A 219 -16.32 3.38 -8.95
N LEU A 220 -16.98 2.37 -9.49
CA LEU A 220 -17.57 2.39 -10.83
C LEU A 220 -18.95 3.04 -10.72
N GLU A 221 -19.08 4.26 -11.24
CA GLU A 221 -20.35 4.98 -11.35
C GLU A 221 -20.87 4.90 -12.78
N TYR A 222 -22.16 4.64 -12.93
CA TYR A 222 -22.84 4.74 -14.22
C TYR A 222 -24.34 4.96 -14.00
N GLU A 223 -25.02 5.34 -15.07
CA GLU A 223 -26.48 5.44 -15.12
C GLU A 223 -27.04 4.37 -16.03
N TYR A 224 -28.18 3.79 -15.65
CA TYR A 224 -28.87 2.83 -16.49
C TYR A 224 -30.37 3.10 -16.58
N ALA A 225 -30.97 2.65 -17.67
CA ALA A 225 -32.41 2.62 -17.83
C ALA A 225 -32.82 1.29 -18.48
N ILE A 226 -33.88 0.69 -17.95
CA ILE A 226 -34.50 -0.50 -18.55
C ILE A 226 -35.92 -0.10 -18.91
N LYS A 227 -36.26 -0.27 -20.18
CA LYS A 227 -37.60 0.04 -20.67
C LYS A 227 -38.63 -0.78 -19.89
N THR A 228 -39.75 -0.17 -19.50
CA THR A 228 -40.83 -0.95 -18.90
C THR A 228 -41.36 -1.93 -19.93
N PRO A 229 -41.57 -3.21 -19.58
CA PRO A 229 -42.30 -4.11 -20.46
C PRO A 229 -43.63 -3.45 -20.83
N ALA A 230 -43.99 -3.44 -22.13
CA ALA A 230 -45.40 -3.37 -22.46
C ALA A 230 -46.09 -4.53 -21.73
N GLU A 231 -47.35 -4.39 -21.29
CA GLU A 231 -48.09 -5.40 -20.50
C GLU A 231 -48.31 -6.75 -21.23
N GLN A 232 -47.27 -7.40 -21.77
CA GLN A 232 -47.34 -8.66 -22.49
C GLN A 232 -46.20 -9.62 -22.18
N ALA A 233 -46.56 -10.89 -22.29
CA ALA A 233 -45.87 -12.08 -21.84
C ALA A 233 -44.46 -12.27 -22.40
N GLY A 234 -43.58 -12.83 -21.56
CA GLY A 234 -42.21 -13.22 -21.91
C GLY A 234 -41.16 -12.30 -21.30
N VAL A 235 -41.20 -12.09 -19.99
CA VAL A 235 -40.10 -11.47 -19.22
C VAL A 235 -38.96 -12.48 -19.11
N ALA A 236 -37.72 -12.00 -19.17
CA ALA A 236 -36.54 -12.83 -19.06
C ALA A 236 -36.62 -13.66 -17.76
N PRO A 237 -36.11 -14.90 -17.74
CA PRO A 237 -35.96 -15.64 -16.49
C PRO A 237 -35.22 -14.76 -15.47
N ASP A 238 -35.82 -14.56 -14.30
CA ASP A 238 -35.34 -13.67 -13.22
C ASP A 238 -35.34 -12.16 -13.52
N GLY A 239 -36.12 -11.71 -14.52
CA GLY A 239 -36.34 -10.29 -14.80
C GLY A 239 -35.30 -9.66 -15.73
N ASN A 240 -35.67 -8.54 -16.34
CA ASN A 240 -34.77 -7.74 -17.17
C ASN A 240 -33.71 -7.09 -16.29
N ARG A 241 -32.45 -7.25 -16.66
CA ARG A 241 -31.31 -6.76 -15.88
C ARG A 241 -30.13 -6.39 -16.75
N ILE A 242 -29.34 -5.47 -16.24
CA ILE A 242 -27.99 -5.15 -16.72
C ILE A 242 -27.01 -5.68 -15.67
N ILE A 243 -25.95 -6.30 -16.15
CA ILE A 243 -24.87 -6.80 -15.31
C ILE A 243 -23.65 -5.94 -15.59
N SER A 244 -23.06 -5.40 -14.54
CA SER A 244 -21.76 -4.73 -14.58
C SER A 244 -20.74 -5.57 -13.83
N GLU A 245 -19.59 -5.78 -14.45
CA GLU A 245 -18.50 -6.57 -13.94
C GLU A 245 -17.20 -5.77 -13.96
N VAL A 246 -16.44 -5.89 -12.88
CA VAL A 246 -15.06 -5.44 -12.82
C VAL A 246 -14.18 -6.69 -12.87
N LEU A 247 -13.37 -6.80 -13.91
CA LEU A 247 -12.53 -7.96 -14.19
C LEU A 247 -11.10 -7.73 -13.68
N ASN A 248 -10.43 -8.83 -13.31
CA ASN A 248 -9.13 -8.80 -12.61
C ASN A 248 -7.91 -8.64 -13.53
N ALA A 249 -8.10 -8.32 -14.81
CA ALA A 249 -7.03 -8.21 -15.80
C ALA A 249 -7.50 -7.46 -17.05
N HIS A 250 -6.54 -7.14 -17.91
CA HIS A 250 -6.83 -6.81 -19.31
C HIS A 250 -7.01 -8.10 -20.12
N PHE A 251 -7.89 -8.06 -21.10
CA PHE A 251 -8.21 -9.20 -21.95
C PHE A 251 -8.21 -8.76 -23.41
N GLU A 252 -7.38 -9.42 -24.22
CA GLU A 252 -7.39 -9.23 -25.67
C GLU A 252 -8.60 -9.93 -26.32
N ASP A 253 -8.91 -11.14 -25.86
CA ASP A 253 -10.03 -11.93 -26.36
C ASP A 253 -11.23 -11.94 -25.41
N GLY A 254 -12.42 -11.65 -25.94
CA GLY A 254 -13.64 -11.65 -25.16
C GLY A 254 -14.03 -13.00 -24.57
N ALA A 255 -13.60 -14.12 -25.17
CA ALA A 255 -13.87 -15.45 -24.61
C ALA A 255 -13.12 -15.66 -23.27
N ASP A 256 -11.91 -15.14 -23.17
CA ASP A 256 -11.10 -15.22 -21.95
C ASP A 256 -11.69 -14.33 -20.84
N ALA A 257 -12.17 -13.15 -21.21
CA ALA A 257 -12.87 -12.26 -20.28
C ALA A 257 -14.14 -12.92 -19.70
N VAL A 258 -14.97 -13.55 -20.55
CA VAL A 258 -16.19 -14.26 -20.12
C VAL A 258 -15.89 -15.50 -19.28
N ALA A 259 -14.75 -16.17 -19.51
CA ALA A 259 -14.32 -17.30 -18.70
C ALA A 259 -13.69 -16.88 -17.35
N SER A 260 -13.35 -15.59 -17.21
CA SER A 260 -12.75 -15.06 -15.98
C SER A 260 -13.79 -14.90 -14.87
N THR A 261 -13.31 -14.79 -13.62
CA THR A 261 -14.16 -14.47 -12.47
C THR A 261 -14.06 -12.98 -12.18
N PRO A 262 -15.18 -12.23 -12.12
CA PRO A 262 -15.15 -10.82 -11.79
C PRO A 262 -14.76 -10.60 -10.32
N VAL A 263 -14.02 -9.51 -10.06
CA VAL A 263 -13.66 -9.04 -8.72
C VAL A 263 -14.87 -8.40 -8.04
N SER A 264 -15.72 -7.75 -8.82
CA SER A 264 -16.97 -7.14 -8.37
C SER A 264 -18.03 -7.29 -9.45
N GLN A 265 -19.25 -7.63 -9.07
CA GLN A 265 -20.39 -7.73 -9.96
C GLN A 265 -21.59 -7.00 -9.33
N PHE A 266 -22.32 -6.23 -10.14
CA PHE A 266 -23.57 -5.62 -9.73
C PHE A 266 -24.69 -5.94 -10.73
N ILE A 267 -25.87 -6.24 -10.21
CA ILE A 267 -27.07 -6.57 -11.00
C ILE A 267 -28.05 -5.40 -10.87
N ALA A 268 -28.25 -4.69 -11.98
CA ALA A 268 -29.17 -3.57 -12.11
C ALA A 268 -30.48 -4.05 -12.73
N ASP A 269 -31.56 -4.11 -11.93
CA ASP A 269 -32.84 -4.77 -12.29
C ASP A 269 -34.08 -3.84 -12.23
N LYS A 270 -33.89 -2.54 -11.93
CA LYS A 270 -35.01 -1.60 -11.83
C LYS A 270 -35.46 -1.14 -13.23
N ALA A 271 -36.59 -1.66 -13.69
CA ALA A 271 -37.23 -1.26 -14.94
C ALA A 271 -38.19 -0.07 -14.75
N LEU A 272 -37.64 1.15 -14.70
CA LEU A 272 -38.40 2.40 -14.52
C LEU A 272 -38.76 3.10 -15.85
N GLY A 273 -38.40 2.51 -16.99
CA GLY A 273 -38.57 3.11 -18.31
C GLY A 273 -37.29 3.75 -18.86
N LYS A 274 -37.22 3.92 -20.17
CA LYS A 274 -36.10 4.51 -20.93
C LYS A 274 -35.83 5.98 -20.57
N THR A 275 -36.79 6.68 -19.97
CA THR A 275 -36.63 8.09 -19.56
C THR A 275 -36.21 8.27 -18.11
N SER A 276 -36.21 7.19 -17.32
CA SER A 276 -35.90 7.21 -15.89
C SER A 276 -34.58 6.49 -15.63
N HIS A 277 -33.51 7.28 -15.52
CA HIS A 277 -32.17 6.75 -15.27
C HIS A 277 -31.95 6.49 -13.77
N THR A 278 -31.41 5.32 -13.46
CA THR A 278 -30.99 4.94 -12.11
C THR A 278 -29.47 4.98 -12.05
N LYS A 279 -28.93 5.70 -11.07
CA LYS A 279 -27.49 5.72 -10.80
C LYS A 279 -27.06 4.47 -10.03
N VAL A 280 -25.93 3.91 -10.41
CA VAL A 280 -25.24 2.82 -9.70
C VAL A 280 -23.89 3.34 -9.22
N LEU A 281 -23.53 2.95 -8.00
CA LEU A 281 -22.21 3.15 -7.41
C LEU A 281 -21.71 1.76 -6.98
N GLN A 282 -20.84 1.17 -7.79
CA GLN A 282 -20.28 -0.15 -7.54
C GLN A 282 -18.84 0.00 -7.02
N GLU A 283 -18.64 -0.23 -5.72
CA GLU A 283 -17.30 -0.29 -5.13
C GLU A 283 -16.57 -1.57 -5.56
N PHE A 284 -15.27 -1.46 -5.82
CA PHE A 284 -14.39 -2.60 -6.06
C PHE A 284 -12.99 -2.37 -5.48
N LYS A 285 -12.33 -3.47 -5.11
CA LYS A 285 -10.94 -3.48 -4.67
C LYS A 285 -10.02 -3.68 -5.87
N THR A 286 -8.87 -3.02 -5.87
CA THR A 286 -7.89 -3.18 -6.95
C THR A 286 -6.99 -4.39 -6.76
N ASN A 287 -6.34 -4.83 -7.83
CA ASN A 287 -5.38 -5.92 -7.81
C ASN A 287 -3.94 -5.41 -7.69
N ALA A 288 -2.98 -6.32 -7.58
CA ALA A 288 -1.56 -5.97 -7.45
C ALA A 288 -0.92 -5.45 -8.75
N SER A 289 -1.50 -5.71 -9.92
CA SER A 289 -0.96 -5.21 -11.20
C SER A 289 -1.43 -3.80 -11.53
N GLY A 290 -2.58 -3.36 -11.01
CA GLY A 290 -3.27 -2.15 -11.43
C GLY A 290 -4.01 -2.29 -12.77
N GLU A 291 -3.86 -3.42 -13.47
CA GLU A 291 -4.53 -3.70 -14.74
C GLU A 291 -5.87 -4.39 -14.46
N MET A 292 -6.96 -3.67 -14.69
CA MET A 292 -8.32 -4.19 -14.50
C MET A 292 -9.18 -3.83 -15.71
N ALA A 293 -10.40 -4.35 -15.79
CA ALA A 293 -11.30 -3.98 -16.86
C ALA A 293 -12.74 -3.86 -16.36
N ILE A 294 -13.54 -3.12 -17.11
CA ILE A 294 -14.98 -2.99 -16.89
C ILE A 294 -15.72 -3.65 -18.05
N MET A 295 -16.72 -4.45 -17.72
CA MET A 295 -17.58 -5.11 -18.69
C MET A 295 -19.04 -4.94 -18.31
N PHE A 296 -19.86 -4.58 -19.30
CA PHE A 296 -21.30 -4.53 -19.17
C PHE A 296 -21.97 -5.46 -20.17
N TYR A 297 -23.07 -6.08 -19.78
CA TYR A 297 -23.97 -6.79 -20.69
C TYR A 297 -25.39 -6.83 -20.11
N ALA A 298 -26.37 -7.18 -20.91
CA ALA A 298 -27.78 -7.23 -20.47
C ALA A 298 -28.38 -8.61 -20.65
N VAL A 299 -29.30 -8.98 -19.77
CA VAL A 299 -30.25 -10.09 -19.93
C VAL A 299 -31.63 -9.46 -19.92
N THR A 300 -32.23 -9.27 -21.09
CA THR A 300 -33.42 -8.42 -21.22
C THR A 300 -34.26 -8.79 -22.44
N ASP A 301 -35.59 -8.78 -22.28
CA ASP A 301 -36.55 -8.93 -23.38
C ASP A 301 -37.00 -7.57 -23.95
N VAL A 302 -36.56 -6.48 -23.32
CA VAL A 302 -36.84 -5.10 -23.69
C VAL A 302 -35.54 -4.35 -23.92
N ASP A 303 -35.63 -3.10 -24.38
CA ASP A 303 -34.43 -2.28 -24.53
C ASP A 303 -33.86 -1.88 -23.17
N ALA A 304 -32.54 -1.98 -23.04
CA ALA A 304 -31.77 -1.60 -21.86
C ALA A 304 -30.61 -0.69 -22.27
N TYR A 305 -30.27 0.26 -21.40
CA TYR A 305 -29.35 1.36 -21.70
C TYR A 305 -28.38 1.60 -20.55
N ILE A 306 -27.13 1.96 -20.89
CA ILE A 306 -26.11 2.44 -19.95
C ILE A 306 -25.50 3.72 -20.49
N ASP A 307 -25.26 4.69 -19.61
CA ASP A 307 -24.69 6.00 -19.92
C ASP A 307 -23.82 6.51 -18.75
N ASN A 308 -23.03 7.55 -18.99
CA ASN A 308 -22.32 8.35 -17.99
C ASN A 308 -21.35 7.52 -17.10
N VAL A 309 -20.61 6.60 -17.70
CA VAL A 309 -19.68 5.71 -17.00
C VAL A 309 -18.44 6.47 -16.54
N LYS A 310 -18.11 6.31 -15.25
CA LYS A 310 -16.96 6.92 -14.58
C LYS A 310 -16.33 5.94 -13.62
N VAL A 311 -15.03 6.07 -13.41
CA VAL A 311 -14.33 5.37 -12.35
C VAL A 311 -13.50 6.37 -11.58
N TYR A 312 -13.61 6.37 -10.25
CA TYR A 312 -12.87 7.27 -9.38
C TYR A 312 -12.51 6.59 -8.06
N PRO A 313 -11.45 7.03 -7.37
CA PRO A 313 -11.06 6.46 -6.08
C PRO A 313 -12.21 6.57 -5.07
N ALA A 314 -12.42 5.51 -4.28
CA ALA A 314 -13.33 5.58 -3.14
C ALA A 314 -12.69 6.44 -2.04
N GLU A 315 -13.48 7.30 -1.39
CA GLU A 315 -13.06 8.08 -0.22
C GLU A 315 -12.92 7.22 1.05
#